data_AF-A0A1S0U2P2-F1
#
_entry.id   AF-A0A1S0U2P2-F1
#
_cell.length_a   1.000
_cell.length_b   1.000
_cell.length_c   1.000
_cell.angle_alpha   90.00
_cell.angle_beta   90.00
_cell.angle_gamma   90.00
#
_symmetry.space_group_name_H-M   'P 1'
#
loop_
_entity.id
_entity.type
_entity.pdbx_description
1 polymer ?
#
loop_
_entity_poly.entity_id
_entity_poly.type
_entity_poly.pdbx_seq_one_letter_code
_entity_poly.pdbx_strand_id
1 'polypeptide(L)'
;MVEIHEESTVAHEGSSLPPGSSPSDGSSSATHSEVRGQSTLADLLKSRQTDVILFLTRIVTLLCTLYFILPFGVRSSQYSAYSKAFAAAAATNALRVHQRVGGLRFTREFLSMILMEDSCHYLIYSVLFITSTPITMALMPIFLYGLLHTINFTTQICYALGKATNIADKVSDLTRQHTQNLLGIIACSEIFLMPMLVAMVFVGKASFFLPFIYYRFITLRYVSRRNHSIRLVFYQLRVSLEQAVSSPNCPQVIRNAVHSVISLTCRLCPATVQ
;
A
#
# COMPACT_ATOMS: atom_id res chain seq x y z
N MET A 1 8.29 -15.52 -3.83
CA MET A 1 8.41 -15.53 -2.36
C MET A 1 8.68 -14.10 -1.94
N VAL A 2 7.64 -13.35 -1.56
CA VAL A 2 7.78 -11.96 -1.11
C VAL A 2 7.76 -11.99 0.40
N GLU A 3 8.97 -12.01 0.95
CA GLU A 3 9.22 -11.93 2.37
C GLU A 3 8.93 -10.49 2.80
N ILE A 4 7.82 -10.30 3.50
CA ILE A 4 7.58 -9.06 4.23
C ILE A 4 8.53 -9.14 5.42
N HIS A 5 9.72 -8.55 5.27
CA HIS A 5 10.68 -8.43 6.34
C HIS A 5 10.03 -7.60 7.46
N GLU A 6 9.61 -8.27 8.52
CA GLU A 6 9.30 -7.65 9.81
C GLU A 6 10.62 -7.09 10.35
N GLU A 7 10.79 -5.79 10.20
CA GLU A 7 11.94 -5.06 10.72
C GLU A 7 11.75 -4.87 12.23
N SER A 8 12.31 -5.82 12.98
CA SER A 8 12.49 -5.73 14.43
C SER A 8 13.45 -4.60 14.77
N THR A 9 12.97 -3.61 15.50
CA THR A 9 13.80 -2.57 16.13
C THR A 9 14.69 -3.20 17.19
N VAL A 10 15.98 -3.40 16.88
CA VAL A 10 17.02 -3.64 17.89
C VAL A 10 17.92 -2.42 17.93
N ALA A 11 17.94 -1.76 19.09
CA ALA A 11 18.81 -0.64 19.37
C ALA A 11 20.27 -1.10 19.42
N HIS A 12 21.15 -0.30 18.81
CA HIS A 12 22.60 -0.41 18.96
C HIS A 12 23.00 0.03 20.37
N GLU A 13 23.50 -0.90 21.18
CA GLU A 13 24.46 -0.59 22.24
C GLU A 13 25.75 -1.33 21.96
N GLY A 14 26.83 -0.57 21.79
CA GLY A 14 28.18 -1.09 21.66
C GLY A 14 28.86 -1.14 23.02
N SER A 15 29.59 -2.22 23.29
CA SER A 15 30.75 -2.20 24.18
C SER A 15 31.67 -3.37 23.83
N SER A 16 32.97 -3.14 23.99
CA SER A 16 34.11 -3.85 23.40
C SER A 16 34.94 -4.66 24.41
N LEU A 17 35.56 -5.76 23.92
CA LEU A 17 36.76 -6.53 24.37
C LEU A 17 36.59 -7.69 25.40
N PRO A 18 37.54 -8.66 25.52
CA PRO A 18 38.33 -9.46 24.53
C PRO A 18 38.29 -11.00 24.84
N PRO A 19 39.03 -11.92 24.14
CA PRO A 19 38.78 -13.36 24.17
C PRO A 19 39.68 -14.16 25.13
N GLY A 20 39.17 -15.28 25.69
CA GLY A 20 39.95 -16.23 26.47
C GLY A 20 39.27 -17.58 26.75
N SER A 21 39.87 -18.65 26.19
CA SER A 21 40.00 -20.05 26.66
C SER A 21 38.81 -20.87 27.22
N SER A 22 38.52 -22.00 26.57
CA SER A 22 37.75 -23.19 27.04
C SER A 22 38.58 -24.08 28.01
N PRO A 23 38.13 -25.29 28.49
CA PRO A 23 36.80 -25.93 28.50
C PRO A 23 36.43 -26.61 29.86
N SER A 24 35.17 -27.06 30.07
CA SER A 24 34.76 -28.39 30.61
C SER A 24 33.31 -28.45 31.15
N ASP A 25 32.63 -29.54 30.75
CA ASP A 25 31.56 -30.34 31.39
C ASP A 25 30.32 -29.72 32.06
N GLY A 26 29.15 -30.27 31.68
CA GLY A 26 27.95 -30.21 32.50
C GLY A 26 26.64 -30.33 31.71
N SER A 27 26.19 -31.56 31.50
CA SER A 27 24.83 -31.88 31.03
C SER A 27 23.76 -31.19 31.89
N SER A 28 22.89 -30.41 31.27
CA SER A 28 21.58 -30.03 31.83
C SER A 28 20.64 -29.67 30.68
N SER A 29 19.67 -30.55 30.43
CA SER A 29 18.57 -30.34 29.50
C SER A 29 17.81 -29.07 29.84
N ALA A 30 18.10 -27.98 29.13
CA ALA A 30 17.31 -26.77 29.17
C ALA A 30 16.03 -27.00 28.35
N THR A 31 14.95 -27.27 29.08
CA THR A 31 13.59 -27.13 28.56
C THR A 31 13.44 -25.68 28.06
N HIS A 32 13.29 -25.50 26.75
CA HIS A 32 12.86 -24.23 26.17
C HIS A 32 11.40 -23.98 26.62
N SER A 33 11.24 -23.47 27.84
CA SER A 33 10.01 -22.82 28.24
C SER A 33 9.97 -21.48 27.51
N GLU A 34 9.28 -21.44 26.37
CA GLU A 34 8.83 -20.19 25.77
C GLU A 34 8.05 -19.41 26.83
N VAL A 35 8.70 -18.44 27.47
CA VAL A 35 8.03 -17.45 28.30
C VAL A 35 7.28 -16.52 27.36
N ARG A 36 6.11 -17.00 26.89
CA ARG A 36 5.13 -16.23 26.13
C ARG A 36 4.46 -15.27 27.11
N GLY A 37 5.12 -14.16 27.38
CA GLY A 37 4.68 -13.15 28.33
C GLY A 37 3.28 -12.67 28.01
N GLN A 38 2.34 -12.86 28.95
CA GLN A 38 1.02 -12.24 28.94
C GLN A 38 1.18 -10.73 29.19
N SER A 39 1.66 -9.99 28.20
CA SER A 39 1.61 -8.52 28.26
C SER A 39 0.15 -8.09 28.26
N THR A 40 -0.23 -7.22 29.18
CA THR A 40 -1.59 -6.67 29.21
C THR A 40 -1.81 -5.92 27.90
N LEU A 41 -3.02 -5.97 27.32
CA LEU A 41 -3.39 -5.17 26.14
C LEU A 41 -2.90 -3.72 26.25
N ALA A 42 -3.06 -3.12 27.42
CA ALA A 42 -2.62 -1.76 27.72
C ALA A 42 -1.10 -1.57 27.54
N ASP A 43 -0.28 -2.54 27.94
CA ASP A 43 1.17 -2.48 27.81
C ASP A 43 1.61 -2.63 26.35
N LEU A 44 0.94 -3.51 25.60
CA LEU A 44 1.16 -3.67 24.15
C LEU A 44 0.76 -2.39 23.38
N LEU A 45 -0.40 -1.81 23.70
CA LEU A 45 -0.87 -0.55 23.10
C LEU A 45 0.08 0.61 23.43
N LYS A 46 0.59 0.65 24.66
CA LYS A 46 1.54 1.69 25.10
C LYS A 46 2.93 1.51 24.50
N SER A 47 3.34 0.27 24.21
CA SER A 47 4.60 -0.01 23.52
C SER A 47 4.54 0.35 22.02
N ARG A 48 3.38 0.17 21.37
CA ARG A 48 3.18 0.40 19.93
C ARG A 48 2.23 1.55 19.58
N GLN A 49 2.35 2.67 20.28
CA GLN A 49 1.43 3.81 20.15
C GLN A 49 1.22 4.26 18.69
N THR A 50 2.30 4.36 17.91
CA THR A 50 2.20 4.85 16.53
C THR A 50 1.50 3.85 15.61
N ASP A 51 1.70 2.55 15.81
CA ASP A 51 1.01 1.52 15.03
C ASP A 51 -0.49 1.47 15.36
N VAL A 52 -0.85 1.71 16.62
CA VAL A 52 -2.25 1.84 17.06
C VAL A 52 -2.92 3.05 16.41
N ILE A 53 -2.22 4.20 16.34
CA ILE A 53 -2.74 5.38 15.64
C ILE A 53 -2.96 5.07 14.16
N LEU A 54 -1.97 4.47 13.49
CA LEU A 54 -2.09 4.06 12.09
C LEU A 54 -3.23 3.06 11.86
N PHE A 55 -3.43 2.14 12.79
CA PHE A 55 -4.54 1.19 12.74
C PHE A 55 -5.89 1.91 12.85
N LEU A 56 -6.03 2.81 13.82
CA LEU A 56 -7.27 3.56 14.02
C LEU A 56 -7.61 4.45 12.82
N THR A 57 -6.63 5.15 12.24
CA THR A 57 -6.86 5.98 11.05
C THR A 57 -7.24 5.14 9.83
N ARG A 58 -6.73 3.90 9.71
CA ARG A 58 -7.16 2.95 8.68
C ARG A 58 -8.59 2.47 8.90
N ILE A 59 -9.00 2.17 10.14
CA ILE A 59 -10.40 1.85 10.46
C ILE A 59 -11.32 3.01 10.06
N VAL A 60 -10.96 4.25 10.38
CA VAL A 60 -11.73 5.44 9.95
C VAL A 60 -11.83 5.51 8.43
N THR A 61 -10.72 5.26 7.71
CA THR A 61 -10.70 5.20 6.24
C THR A 61 -11.69 4.15 5.70
N LEU A 62 -11.70 2.95 6.29
CA LEU A 62 -12.59 1.85 5.89
C LEU A 62 -14.07 2.21 6.12
N LEU A 63 -14.40 2.70 7.31
CA LEU A 63 -15.77 3.07 7.68
C LEU A 63 -16.29 4.21 6.79
N CYS A 64 -15.49 5.25 6.56
CA CYS A 64 -15.88 6.36 5.68
C CYS A 64 -16.05 5.89 4.22
N THR A 65 -15.18 5.01 3.74
CA THR A 65 -15.29 4.45 2.37
C THR A 65 -16.55 3.61 2.22
N LEU A 66 -16.84 2.72 3.18
CA LEU A 66 -18.06 1.91 3.17
C LEU A 66 -19.32 2.77 3.23
N TYR A 67 -19.34 3.80 4.07
CA TYR A 67 -20.48 4.71 4.19
C TYR A 67 -20.71 5.55 2.92
N PHE A 68 -19.64 5.89 2.18
CA PHE A 68 -19.79 6.55 0.88
C PHE A 68 -20.40 5.62 -0.19
N ILE A 69 -19.93 4.37 -0.26
CA ILE A 69 -20.32 3.39 -1.29
C ILE A 69 -21.73 2.84 -1.02
N LEU A 70 -22.01 2.46 0.22
CA LEU A 70 -23.28 1.87 0.57
C LEU A 70 -24.37 2.95 0.61
N PRO A 71 -25.56 2.72 0.02
CA PRO A 71 -26.63 3.72 -0.06
C PRO A 71 -27.38 3.87 1.28
N PHE A 72 -26.65 3.94 2.40
CA PHE A 72 -27.21 4.12 3.73
C PHE A 72 -27.04 5.58 4.18
N GLY A 73 -28.14 6.31 4.30
CA GLY A 73 -28.18 7.66 4.85
C GLY A 73 -28.35 8.79 3.84
N VAL A 74 -28.18 10.03 4.32
CA VAL A 74 -28.41 11.26 3.54
C VAL A 74 -27.24 11.50 2.59
N ARG A 75 -27.55 11.81 1.32
CA ARG A 75 -26.53 11.98 0.26
C ARG A 75 -25.43 12.98 0.62
N SER A 76 -25.80 14.09 1.27
CA SER A 76 -24.86 15.12 1.74
C SER A 76 -23.82 14.57 2.73
N SER A 77 -24.25 13.73 3.68
CA SER A 77 -23.35 13.09 4.65
C SER A 77 -22.38 12.13 3.96
N GLN A 78 -22.85 11.40 2.96
CA GLN A 78 -22.01 10.48 2.21
C GLN A 78 -20.96 11.23 1.40
N TYR A 79 -21.29 12.38 0.78
CA TYR A 79 -20.29 13.24 0.14
C TYR A 79 -19.20 13.70 1.12
N SER A 80 -19.57 14.06 2.36
CA SER A 80 -18.58 14.37 3.40
C SER A 80 -17.69 13.17 3.75
N ALA A 81 -18.24 11.96 3.73
CA ALA A 81 -17.48 10.74 4.03
C ALA A 81 -16.41 10.43 2.98
N TYR A 82 -16.61 10.79 1.70
CA TYR A 82 -15.57 10.71 0.68
C TYR A 82 -14.33 11.52 1.09
N SER A 83 -14.50 12.80 1.42
CA SER A 83 -13.40 13.66 1.84
C SER A 83 -12.77 13.20 3.14
N LYS A 84 -13.57 12.68 4.10
CA LYS A 84 -13.06 12.11 5.36
C LYS A 84 -12.24 10.84 5.14
N ALA A 85 -12.64 9.97 4.20
CA ALA A 85 -11.86 8.78 3.84
C ALA A 85 -10.48 9.17 3.32
N PHE A 86 -10.42 10.15 2.40
CA PHE A 86 -9.15 10.65 1.89
C PHE A 86 -8.33 11.43 2.92
N ALA A 87 -8.96 12.19 3.82
CA ALA A 87 -8.27 12.85 4.92
C ALA A 87 -7.63 11.84 5.88
N ALA A 88 -8.35 10.78 6.25
CA ALA A 88 -7.85 9.71 7.11
C ALA A 88 -6.73 8.90 6.42
N ALA A 89 -6.86 8.64 5.11
CA ALA A 89 -5.80 8.04 4.32
C ALA A 89 -4.56 8.95 4.24
N ALA A 90 -4.73 10.25 4.00
CA ALA A 90 -3.64 11.22 4.00
C ALA A 90 -2.92 11.24 5.36
N ALA A 91 -3.65 11.29 6.47
CA ALA A 91 -3.08 11.23 7.82
C ALA A 91 -2.28 9.94 8.06
N THR A 92 -2.83 8.78 7.67
CA THR A 92 -2.15 7.48 7.76
C THR A 92 -0.82 7.51 6.99
N ASN A 93 -0.84 8.05 5.78
CA ASN A 93 0.32 8.07 4.90
C ASN A 93 1.37 9.10 5.35
N ALA A 94 0.96 10.28 5.82
CA ALA A 94 1.85 11.28 6.39
C ALA A 94 2.57 10.75 7.64
N LEU A 95 1.83 10.11 8.55
CA LEU A 95 2.42 9.51 9.74
C LEU A 95 3.41 8.39 9.39
N ARG A 96 3.08 7.57 8.37
CA ARG A 96 3.96 6.50 7.91
C ARG A 96 5.22 7.02 7.23
N VAL A 97 5.15 8.14 6.51
CA VAL A 97 6.35 8.83 5.99
C VAL A 97 7.22 9.31 7.15
N HIS A 98 6.60 9.98 8.13
CA HIS A 98 7.31 10.48 9.32
C HIS A 98 8.02 9.35 10.10
N GLN A 99 7.37 8.20 10.28
CA GLN A 99 7.98 7.03 10.93
C GLN A 99 9.18 6.47 10.15
N ARG A 100 9.09 6.41 8.82
CA ARG A 100 10.14 5.76 8.00
C ARG A 100 11.37 6.62 7.80
N VAL A 101 11.17 7.92 7.70
CA VAL A 101 12.21 8.86 7.30
C VAL A 101 12.81 9.58 8.51
N GLY A 102 12.12 9.56 9.65
CA GLY A 102 12.55 10.22 10.87
C GLY A 102 12.48 11.74 10.76
N GLY A 103 13.46 12.43 11.36
CA GLY A 103 13.51 13.89 11.38
C GLY A 103 13.62 14.53 9.99
N LEU A 104 13.01 15.71 9.84
CA LEU A 104 13.03 16.47 8.59
C LEU A 104 14.43 16.98 8.27
N ARG A 105 15.00 16.55 7.14
CA ARG A 105 16.25 17.09 6.59
C ARG A 105 15.95 17.75 5.25
N PHE A 106 16.21 19.04 5.12
CA PHE A 106 15.97 19.75 3.85
C PHE A 106 17.12 19.56 2.86
N THR A 107 17.38 18.32 2.44
CA THR A 107 18.36 17.99 1.40
C THR A 107 17.69 17.38 0.18
N ARG A 108 18.32 17.50 -0.99
CA ARG A 108 17.79 16.94 -2.24
C ARG A 108 17.73 15.41 -2.17
N GLU A 109 18.70 14.81 -1.51
CA GLU A 109 18.82 13.37 -1.31
C GLU A 109 17.67 12.86 -0.43
N PHE A 110 17.35 13.60 0.64
CA PHE A 110 16.22 13.30 1.51
C PHE A 110 14.88 13.41 0.78
N LEU A 111 14.69 14.46 -0.02
CA LEU A 111 13.48 14.61 -0.83
C LEU A 111 13.35 13.48 -1.85
N SER A 112 14.44 13.10 -2.52
CA SER A 112 14.45 11.97 -3.45
C SER A 112 14.13 10.65 -2.75
N MET A 113 14.60 10.46 -1.51
CA MET A 113 14.28 9.28 -0.70
C MET A 113 12.79 9.24 -0.33
N ILE A 114 12.22 10.35 0.16
CA ILE A 114 10.79 10.44 0.47
C ILE A 114 9.94 10.18 -0.77
N LEU A 115 10.31 10.77 -1.91
CA LEU A 115 9.58 10.57 -3.16
C LEU A 115 9.69 9.16 -3.74
N MET A 116 10.52 8.28 -3.18
CA MET A 116 10.53 6.85 -3.51
C MET A 116 9.65 6.01 -2.58
N GLU A 117 9.13 6.59 -1.49
CA GLU A 117 8.28 5.88 -0.53
C GLU A 117 6.83 5.82 -1.00
N ASP A 118 6.24 4.62 -0.97
CA ASP A 118 4.83 4.40 -1.34
C ASP A 118 3.87 5.27 -0.54
N SER A 119 4.17 5.47 0.75
CA SER A 119 3.39 6.34 1.65
C SER A 119 3.36 7.78 1.15
N CYS A 120 4.46 8.29 0.58
CA CYS A 120 4.48 9.64 0.01
C CYS A 120 3.59 9.72 -1.25
N HIS A 121 3.64 8.71 -2.11
CA HIS A 121 2.78 8.66 -3.31
C HIS A 121 1.31 8.68 -2.91
N TYR A 122 0.95 7.87 -1.91
CA TYR A 122 -0.42 7.79 -1.40
C TYR A 122 -0.86 9.03 -0.62
N LEU A 123 0.06 9.79 -0.05
CA LEU A 123 -0.22 11.11 0.50
C LEU A 123 -0.60 12.09 -0.63
N ILE A 124 0.20 12.17 -1.69
CA ILE A 124 -0.09 13.01 -2.87
C ILE A 124 -1.43 12.59 -3.49
N TYR A 125 -1.65 11.29 -3.67
CA TYR A 125 -2.90 10.72 -4.15
C TYR A 125 -4.10 11.19 -3.31
N SER A 126 -3.99 11.10 -1.98
CA SER A 126 -5.08 11.46 -1.08
C SER A 126 -5.40 12.96 -1.12
N VAL A 127 -4.38 13.81 -1.21
CA VAL A 127 -4.54 15.27 -1.35
C VAL A 127 -5.12 15.66 -2.72
N LEU A 128 -4.77 14.91 -3.77
CA LEU A 128 -5.35 15.12 -5.09
C LEU A 128 -6.85 14.83 -5.10
N PHE A 129 -7.26 13.69 -4.55
CA PHE A 129 -8.66 13.26 -4.60
C PHE A 129 -9.55 13.93 -3.56
N ILE A 130 -9.03 14.39 -2.41
CA ILE A 130 -9.85 15.14 -1.43
C ILE A 130 -10.37 16.48 -2.00
N THR A 131 -9.64 17.09 -2.93
CA THR A 131 -9.97 18.37 -3.58
C THR A 131 -10.67 18.21 -4.94
N SER A 132 -10.78 16.97 -5.43
CA SER A 132 -11.37 16.64 -6.73
C SER A 132 -12.84 16.27 -6.61
N THR A 133 -13.53 16.19 -7.75
CA THR A 133 -14.88 15.62 -7.80
C THR A 133 -14.85 14.15 -7.34
N PRO A 134 -15.88 13.68 -6.62
CA PRO A 134 -15.86 12.33 -6.05
C PRO A 134 -15.81 11.24 -7.11
N ILE A 135 -14.73 10.44 -7.06
CA ILE A 135 -14.50 9.32 -7.97
C ILE A 135 -14.43 8.03 -7.15
N THR A 136 -15.45 7.18 -7.27
CA THR A 136 -15.56 5.95 -6.47
C THR A 136 -14.38 5.00 -6.69
N MET A 137 -13.90 4.86 -7.93
CA MET A 137 -12.74 4.01 -8.24
C MET A 137 -11.48 4.48 -7.50
N ALA A 138 -11.34 5.78 -7.20
CA ALA A 138 -10.19 6.31 -6.47
C ALA A 138 -10.17 5.89 -4.98
N LEU A 139 -11.31 5.45 -4.41
CA LEU A 139 -11.34 4.92 -3.05
C LEU A 139 -10.80 3.50 -2.96
N MET A 140 -10.81 2.76 -4.08
CA MET A 140 -10.49 1.33 -4.08
C MET A 140 -9.06 1.04 -3.58
N PRO A 141 -8.00 1.74 -4.01
CA PRO A 141 -6.65 1.46 -3.53
C PRO A 141 -6.49 1.74 -2.02
N ILE A 142 -6.99 2.88 -1.53
CA ILE A 142 -6.88 3.25 -0.11
C ILE A 142 -7.70 2.32 0.78
N PHE A 143 -8.84 1.83 0.29
CA PHE A 143 -9.66 0.84 0.99
C PHE A 143 -8.94 -0.49 1.12
N LEU A 144 -8.42 -1.05 0.02
CA LEU A 144 -7.76 -2.35 0.03
C LEU A 144 -6.46 -2.31 0.86
N TYR A 145 -5.68 -1.23 0.78
CA TYR A 145 -4.54 -1.03 1.66
C TYR A 145 -4.93 -0.91 3.13
N GLY A 146 -5.97 -0.13 3.43
CA GLY A 146 -6.51 -0.01 4.78
C GLY A 146 -6.97 -1.35 5.34
N LEU A 147 -7.66 -2.15 4.52
CA LEU A 147 -8.20 -3.45 4.89
C LEU A 147 -7.07 -4.45 5.17
N LEU A 148 -6.11 -4.56 4.26
CA LEU A 148 -4.96 -5.44 4.41
C LEU A 148 -4.18 -5.15 5.71
N HIS A 149 -3.89 -3.87 5.97
CA HIS A 149 -3.17 -3.47 7.18
C HIS A 149 -3.99 -3.66 8.45
N THR A 150 -5.31 -3.44 8.38
CA THR A 150 -6.22 -3.67 9.51
C THR A 150 -6.28 -5.14 9.89
N ILE A 151 -6.42 -6.04 8.90
CA ILE A 151 -6.43 -7.48 9.12
C ILE A 151 -5.11 -7.94 9.75
N ASN A 152 -3.97 -7.58 9.14
CA ASN A 152 -2.66 -7.96 9.64
C ASN A 152 -2.41 -7.49 11.08
N PHE A 153 -2.76 -6.23 11.39
CA PHE A 153 -2.59 -5.70 12.75
C PHE A 153 -3.53 -6.37 13.76
N THR A 154 -4.77 -6.68 13.36
CA THR A 154 -5.72 -7.40 14.21
C THR A 154 -5.20 -8.80 14.54
N THR A 155 -4.65 -9.51 13.56
CA THR A 155 -4.02 -10.82 13.77
C THR A 155 -2.81 -10.73 14.69
N GLN A 156 -1.95 -9.72 14.54
CA GLN A 156 -0.82 -9.50 15.45
C GLN A 156 -1.27 -9.27 16.90
N ILE A 157 -2.34 -8.50 17.13
CA ILE A 157 -2.93 -8.33 18.46
C ILE A 157 -3.42 -9.67 19.00
N CYS A 158 -4.13 -10.48 18.21
CA CYS A 158 -4.60 -11.79 18.65
C CYS A 158 -3.45 -12.69 19.12
N TYR A 159 -2.32 -12.68 18.40
CA TYR A 159 -1.14 -13.45 18.77
C TYR A 159 -0.45 -12.94 20.03
N ALA A 160 -0.32 -11.62 20.18
CA ALA A 160 0.30 -10.99 21.35
C ALA A 160 -0.51 -11.22 22.64
N LEU A 161 -1.83 -11.35 22.53
CA LEU A 161 -2.72 -11.62 23.67
C LEU A 161 -2.72 -13.10 24.10
N GLY A 162 -2.00 -13.97 23.39
CA GLY A 162 -2.11 -15.42 23.58
C GLY A 162 -3.47 -15.98 23.16
N LYS A 163 -4.34 -15.17 22.53
CA LYS A 163 -5.64 -15.58 21.97
C LYS A 163 -5.49 -15.99 20.50
N ALA A 164 -4.44 -16.73 20.19
CA ALA A 164 -4.23 -17.33 18.89
C ALA A 164 -5.34 -18.37 18.67
N THR A 165 -6.41 -17.96 18.00
CA THR A 165 -7.50 -18.86 17.63
C THR A 165 -7.20 -19.48 16.28
N ASN A 166 -7.76 -20.67 16.02
CA ASN A 166 -7.71 -21.30 14.70
C ASN A 166 -8.22 -20.38 13.57
N ILE A 167 -9.06 -19.38 13.90
CA ILE A 167 -9.56 -18.37 12.97
C ILE A 167 -8.45 -17.35 12.64
N ALA A 168 -7.70 -16.88 13.64
CA ALA A 168 -6.59 -15.95 13.43
C ALA A 168 -5.51 -16.55 12.52
N ASP A 169 -5.18 -17.84 12.70
CA ASP A 169 -4.23 -18.56 11.84
C ASP A 169 -4.74 -18.68 10.41
N LYS A 170 -5.99 -19.10 10.21
CA LYS A 170 -6.61 -19.16 8.89
C LYS A 170 -6.66 -17.81 8.20
N VAL A 171 -6.99 -16.74 8.93
CA VAL A 171 -7.02 -15.37 8.39
C VAL A 171 -5.61 -14.90 8.01
N SER A 172 -4.62 -15.20 8.85
CA SER A 172 -3.20 -14.89 8.58
C SER A 172 -2.72 -15.59 7.31
N ASP A 173 -2.97 -16.89 7.19
CA ASP A 173 -2.57 -17.67 6.02
C ASP A 173 -3.29 -17.23 4.74
N LEU A 174 -4.61 -17.01 4.82
CA LEU A 174 -5.40 -16.50 3.69
C LEU A 174 -4.90 -15.14 3.22
N THR A 175 -4.61 -14.24 4.18
CA THR A 175 -4.07 -12.91 3.89
C THR A 175 -2.71 -13.02 3.22
N ARG A 176 -1.82 -13.88 3.73
CA ARG A 176 -0.50 -14.13 3.15
C ARG A 176 -0.58 -14.69 1.73
N GLN A 177 -1.49 -15.63 1.48
CA GLN A 177 -1.71 -16.21 0.15
C GLN A 177 -2.25 -15.18 -0.85
N HIS A 178 -3.19 -14.33 -0.44
CA HIS A 178 -3.85 -13.39 -1.35
C HIS A 178 -3.25 -11.98 -1.38
N THR A 179 -2.24 -11.66 -0.56
CA THR A 179 -1.61 -10.33 -0.56
C THR A 179 -1.12 -9.92 -1.95
N GLN A 180 -0.44 -10.81 -2.68
CA GLN A 180 0.06 -10.50 -4.02
C GLN A 180 -1.07 -10.23 -5.02
N ASN A 181 -2.15 -11.02 -4.96
CA ASN A 181 -3.33 -10.82 -5.80
C ASN A 181 -4.00 -9.47 -5.48
N LEU A 182 -4.10 -9.13 -4.19
CA LEU A 182 -4.68 -7.86 -3.74
C LEU A 182 -3.84 -6.66 -4.23
N LEU A 183 -2.52 -6.75 -4.14
CA LEU A 183 -1.61 -5.72 -4.66
C LEU A 183 -1.71 -5.59 -6.17
N GLY A 184 -1.92 -6.70 -6.90
CA GLY A 184 -2.23 -6.69 -8.33
C GLY A 184 -3.55 -5.98 -8.63
N ILE A 185 -4.60 -6.24 -7.85
CA ILE A 185 -5.91 -5.58 -7.99
C ILE A 185 -5.80 -4.06 -7.72
N ILE A 186 -5.05 -3.66 -6.70
CA ILE A 186 -4.74 -2.26 -6.41
C ILE A 186 -3.99 -1.63 -7.59
N ALA A 187 -2.96 -2.30 -8.11
CA ALA A 187 -2.21 -1.81 -9.25
C ALA A 187 -3.09 -1.66 -10.52
N CYS A 188 -3.99 -2.62 -10.78
CA CYS A 188 -4.97 -2.51 -11.85
C CYS A 188 -5.87 -1.30 -11.67
N SER A 189 -6.43 -1.07 -10.48
CA SER A 189 -7.31 0.08 -10.25
C SER A 189 -6.56 1.41 -10.35
N GLU A 190 -5.31 1.48 -9.90
CA GLU A 190 -4.43 2.65 -10.12
C GLU A 190 -4.26 2.92 -11.63
N ILE A 191 -3.97 1.90 -12.44
CA ILE A 191 -3.71 2.04 -13.88
C ILE A 191 -4.99 2.43 -14.64
N PHE A 192 -6.12 1.76 -14.39
CA PHE A 192 -7.38 2.03 -15.08
C PHE A 192 -8.03 3.36 -14.67
N LEU A 193 -7.65 3.94 -13.54
CA LEU A 193 -8.12 5.26 -13.15
C LEU A 193 -7.65 6.35 -14.13
N MET A 194 -6.49 6.20 -14.77
CA MET A 194 -5.97 7.17 -15.73
C MET A 194 -6.91 7.39 -16.94
N PRO A 195 -7.25 6.36 -17.75
CA PRO A 195 -8.17 6.56 -18.87
C PRO A 195 -9.56 7.02 -18.41
N MET A 196 -10.01 6.62 -17.22
CA MET A 196 -11.26 7.12 -16.63
C MET A 196 -11.20 8.63 -16.35
N LEU A 197 -10.11 9.14 -15.80
CA LEU A 197 -9.91 10.58 -15.57
C LEU A 197 -9.89 11.37 -16.89
N VAL A 198 -9.21 10.85 -17.91
CA VAL A 198 -9.20 11.46 -19.25
C VAL A 198 -10.62 11.53 -19.82
N ALA A 199 -11.40 10.45 -19.74
CA ALA A 199 -12.79 10.44 -20.15
C ALA A 199 -13.64 11.45 -19.37
N MET A 200 -13.43 11.59 -18.06
CA MET A 200 -14.14 12.56 -17.22
C MET A 200 -13.84 14.02 -17.60
N VAL A 201 -12.63 14.32 -18.09
CA VAL A 201 -12.28 15.66 -18.61
C VAL A 201 -13.11 15.95 -19.86
N PHE A 202 -13.24 15.01 -20.80
CA PHE A 202 -14.07 15.19 -22.00
C PHE A 202 -15.57 15.38 -21.68
N VAL A 203 -16.05 14.77 -20.59
CA VAL A 203 -17.43 14.95 -20.09
C VAL A 203 -17.60 16.26 -19.30
N GLY A 204 -16.52 16.98 -19.01
CA GLY A 204 -16.54 18.22 -18.22
C GLY A 204 -16.75 18.01 -16.71
N LYS A 205 -16.51 16.79 -16.21
CA LYS A 205 -16.66 16.43 -14.77
C LYS A 205 -15.36 16.49 -13.98
N ALA A 206 -14.23 16.67 -14.64
CA ALA A 206 -12.91 16.78 -14.05
C ALA A 206 -12.15 17.97 -14.64
N SER A 207 -11.29 18.59 -13.82
CA SER A 207 -10.36 19.61 -14.29
C SER A 207 -9.31 19.00 -15.20
N PHE A 208 -8.86 19.75 -16.21
CA PHE A 208 -7.80 19.34 -17.12
C PHE A 208 -6.50 18.99 -16.38
N PHE A 209 -6.19 19.64 -15.25
CA PHE A 209 -4.98 19.38 -14.46
C PHE A 209 -4.98 18.02 -13.75
N LEU A 210 -6.14 17.45 -13.45
CA LEU A 210 -6.28 16.21 -12.68
C LEU A 210 -5.52 15.02 -13.32
N PRO A 211 -5.72 14.67 -14.61
CA PRO A 211 -4.97 13.59 -15.24
C PRO A 211 -3.45 13.85 -15.32
N PHE A 212 -2.97 15.09 -15.41
CA PHE A 212 -1.52 15.37 -15.43
C PHE A 212 -0.87 15.09 -14.08
N ILE A 213 -1.50 15.54 -12.98
CA ILE A 213 -1.00 15.28 -11.64
C ILE A 213 -1.10 13.77 -11.34
N TYR A 214 -2.19 13.14 -11.77
CA TYR A 214 -2.37 11.70 -11.64
C TYR A 214 -1.33 10.90 -12.43
N TYR A 215 -0.94 11.36 -13.62
CA TYR A 215 0.12 10.74 -14.41
C TYR A 215 1.43 10.75 -13.65
N ARG A 216 1.76 11.87 -13.00
CA ARG A 216 2.95 11.96 -12.15
C ARG A 216 2.90 10.97 -10.99
N PHE A 217 1.74 10.80 -10.35
CA PHE A 217 1.54 9.76 -9.33
C PHE A 217 1.85 8.36 -9.88
N ILE A 218 1.30 7.98 -11.04
CA ILE A 218 1.55 6.68 -11.66
C ILE A 218 3.03 6.50 -12.03
N THR A 219 3.70 7.55 -12.56
CA THR A 219 5.14 7.50 -12.84
C THR A 219 5.95 7.25 -11.57
N LEU A 220 5.63 7.95 -10.48
CA LEU A 220 6.31 7.76 -9.18
C LEU A 220 6.09 6.33 -8.66
N ARG A 221 4.87 5.80 -8.78
CA ARG A 221 4.53 4.41 -8.41
C ARG A 221 5.25 3.38 -9.26
N TYR A 222 5.42 3.64 -10.56
CA TYR A 222 6.16 2.78 -11.47
C TYR A 222 7.65 2.69 -11.12
N VAL A 223 8.26 3.81 -10.73
CA VAL A 223 9.68 3.89 -10.32
C VAL A 223 9.90 3.42 -8.88
N SER A 224 8.85 3.32 -8.07
CA SER A 224 8.94 2.84 -6.69
C SER A 224 9.62 1.48 -6.60
N ARG A 225 10.60 1.36 -5.69
CA ARG A 225 11.35 0.11 -5.47
C ARG A 225 10.62 -0.87 -4.55
N ARG A 226 9.75 -0.39 -3.64
CA ARG A 226 9.15 -1.22 -2.59
C ARG A 226 7.95 -2.05 -3.05
N ASN A 227 7.26 -1.64 -4.12
CA ASN A 227 6.10 -2.36 -4.63
C ASN A 227 6.22 -2.59 -6.15
N HIS A 228 6.55 -3.83 -6.54
CA HIS A 228 6.71 -4.21 -7.94
C HIS A 228 5.38 -4.42 -8.69
N SER A 229 4.23 -4.42 -8.00
CA SER A 229 2.94 -4.80 -8.60
C SER A 229 2.53 -3.91 -9.79
N ILE A 230 2.82 -2.61 -9.76
CA ILE A 230 2.50 -1.70 -10.88
C ILE A 230 3.25 -2.10 -12.14
N ARG A 231 4.55 -2.41 -12.04
CA ARG A 231 5.38 -2.85 -13.17
C ARG A 231 4.88 -4.19 -13.72
N LEU A 232 4.56 -5.13 -12.82
CA LEU A 232 4.02 -6.43 -13.20
C LEU A 232 2.70 -6.30 -13.95
N VAL A 233 1.76 -5.50 -13.45
CA VAL A 233 0.45 -5.31 -14.09
C VAL A 233 0.58 -4.60 -15.44
N PHE A 234 1.44 -3.59 -15.57
CA PHE A 234 1.72 -2.99 -16.88
C PHE A 234 2.27 -4.00 -17.89
N TYR A 235 3.20 -4.86 -17.45
CA TYR A 235 3.73 -5.93 -18.28
C TYR A 235 2.64 -6.94 -18.67
N GLN A 236 1.85 -7.40 -17.71
CA GLN A 236 0.75 -8.34 -17.95
C GLN A 236 -0.29 -7.75 -18.92
N LEU A 237 -0.69 -6.49 -18.71
CA LEU A 237 -1.63 -5.79 -19.58
C LEU A 237 -1.09 -5.69 -21.01
N ARG A 238 0.20 -5.36 -21.17
CA ARG A 238 0.85 -5.33 -22.48
C ARG A 238 0.79 -6.71 -23.16
N VAL A 239 1.21 -7.76 -22.47
CA VAL A 239 1.21 -9.13 -23.02
C VAL A 239 -0.21 -9.57 -23.39
N SER A 240 -1.21 -9.30 -22.53
CA SER A 240 -2.61 -9.62 -22.82
C SER A 240 -3.16 -8.86 -24.03
N LEU A 241 -2.79 -7.58 -24.19
CA LEU A 241 -3.17 -6.79 -25.37
C LEU A 241 -2.51 -7.32 -26.64
N GLU A 242 -1.22 -7.67 -26.59
CA GLU A 242 -0.49 -8.26 -27.72
C GLU A 242 -1.10 -9.62 -28.13
N GLN A 243 -1.47 -10.45 -27.16
CA GLN A 243 -2.18 -11.72 -27.41
C GLN A 243 -3.59 -11.51 -27.97
N ALA A 244 -4.31 -10.49 -27.51
CA ALA A 244 -5.66 -10.21 -28.02
C ALA A 244 -5.65 -9.80 -29.50
N VAL A 245 -4.64 -9.02 -29.93
CA VAL A 245 -4.55 -8.54 -31.33
C VAL A 245 -3.86 -9.51 -32.28
N SER A 246 -3.14 -10.50 -31.77
CA SER A 246 -2.55 -11.58 -32.56
C SER A 246 -3.58 -12.61 -33.03
N SER A 247 -4.81 -12.57 -32.49
CA SER A 247 -5.93 -13.39 -32.96
C SER A 247 -6.20 -13.17 -34.46
N PRO A 248 -6.45 -14.24 -35.24
CA PRO A 248 -6.73 -14.14 -36.67
C PRO A 248 -8.03 -13.37 -36.98
N ASN A 249 -8.94 -13.28 -36.01
CA ASN A 249 -10.22 -12.59 -36.17
C ASN A 249 -10.17 -11.08 -35.86
N CYS A 250 -9.00 -10.53 -35.52
CA CYS A 250 -8.86 -9.12 -35.15
C CYS A 250 -8.75 -8.22 -36.41
N PRO A 251 -9.65 -7.23 -36.61
CA PRO A 251 -9.54 -6.26 -37.69
C PRO A 251 -8.23 -5.46 -37.63
N GLN A 252 -7.62 -5.22 -38.79
CA GLN A 252 -6.30 -4.57 -38.88
C GLN A 252 -6.28 -3.17 -38.24
N VAL A 253 -7.40 -2.43 -38.28
CA VAL A 253 -7.53 -1.11 -37.64
C VAL A 253 -7.34 -1.19 -36.12
N ILE A 254 -7.94 -2.20 -35.48
CA ILE A 254 -7.83 -2.41 -34.03
C ILE A 254 -6.40 -2.80 -33.67
N ARG A 255 -5.80 -3.72 -34.45
CA ARG A 255 -4.40 -4.11 -34.29
C ARG A 255 -3.46 -2.91 -34.34
N ASN A 256 -3.60 -2.04 -35.34
CA ASN A 256 -2.78 -0.83 -35.48
C ASN A 256 -3.00 0.15 -34.32
N ALA A 257 -4.25 0.33 -33.88
CA ALA A 257 -4.59 1.21 -32.76
C ALA A 257 -3.96 0.72 -31.45
N VAL A 258 -4.08 -0.58 -31.14
CA VAL A 258 -3.49 -1.18 -29.92
C VAL A 258 -1.97 -1.08 -29.93
N HIS A 259 -1.30 -1.41 -31.04
CA HIS A 259 0.15 -1.25 -31.14
C HIS A 259 0.59 0.21 -30.97
N SER A 260 -0.20 1.17 -31.45
CA SER A 260 0.06 2.60 -31.24
C SER A 260 -0.06 2.98 -29.77
N VAL A 261 -1.08 2.49 -29.06
CA VAL A 261 -1.27 2.69 -27.62
C VAL A 261 -0.13 2.07 -26.81
N ILE A 262 0.30 0.85 -27.17
CA ILE A 262 1.45 0.20 -26.53
C ILE A 262 2.71 1.04 -26.74
N SER A 263 2.98 1.47 -27.98
CA SER A 263 4.15 2.31 -28.29
C SER A 263 4.14 3.63 -27.52
N LEU A 264 2.99 4.30 -27.48
CA LEU A 264 2.82 5.55 -26.72
C LEU A 264 3.07 5.32 -25.22
N THR A 265 2.47 4.27 -24.65
CA THR A 265 2.64 3.93 -23.24
C THR A 265 4.11 3.63 -22.92
N CYS A 266 4.79 2.84 -23.76
CA CYS A 266 6.21 2.55 -23.60
C CYS A 266 7.09 3.80 -23.70
N ARG A 267 6.74 4.78 -24.55
CA ARG A 267 7.44 6.07 -24.62
C ARG A 267 7.21 6.95 -23.39
N LEU A 268 6.04 6.84 -22.76
CA LEU A 268 5.68 7.55 -21.54
C LEU A 268 6.21 6.89 -20.27
N CYS A 269 6.64 5.63 -20.34
CA CYS A 269 7.26 4.96 -19.21
C CYS A 269 8.71 5.47 -19.02
N PRO A 270 9.12 5.82 -17.78
CA PRO A 270 10.51 6.16 -17.51
C PRO A 270 11.39 4.91 -17.72
N ALA A 271 12.57 5.10 -18.31
CA ALA A 271 13.56 4.03 -18.42
C ALA A 271 13.93 3.56 -17.01
N THR A 272 13.65 2.30 -16.69
CA THR A 272 14.16 1.69 -15.46
C THR A 272 15.66 1.54 -15.62
N VAL A 273 16.44 2.38 -14.94
CA VAL A 273 17.87 2.13 -14.74
C VAL A 273 17.96 0.81 -13.99
N GLN A 274 18.49 -0.22 -14.66
CA GLN A 274 18.80 -1.51 -14.06
C GLN A 274 19.90 -1.34 -13.02
#